data_AF-A0A9N7V5F2-F1
#
_entry.id   AF-A0A9N7V5F2-F1
#
_cell.length_a   1.000
_cell.length_b   1.000
_cell.length_c   1.000
_cell.angle_alpha   90.00
_cell.angle_beta   90.00
_cell.angle_gamma   90.00
#
_symmetry.space_group_name_H-M   'P 1'
#
loop_
_entity.id
_entity.type
_entity.pdbx_description
1 polymer ?
#
loop_
_entity_poly.entity_id
_entity_poly.type
_entity_poly.pdbx_seq_one_letter_code
_entity_poly.pdbx_strand_id
1 'polypeptide(L)'
;MAEGEPMLRFANYQYQEVFGPDGNTPQFENITIYNYFVWSHYYSVSKTYLGPGQASFGGVDFSHEGPGFVTWHRFHLLQLERDMQASTERGGRRKRGRRGSLGADGGMKDGRRKGKEFGDLRRREEQGGRRTDRGERGKCGEMDMLGDSTFALPYWNFAIGGSECDICTDDLMGARSSFDMNSISTNSVFSQWRVICESVDDYDSLGTVCNNSETSPIRRNPAGNVARPAVQRLPEPKDVLDCLELNTFDTPPYYSTSSESFRNTIEGYSAPQGMYDPVVRSLHNLAHLFLNGTGGQTHLSPNDPIFVLLHTFTDAVFDEWLRRHAPGEIVYPEENAPIGHNRRSNMVPFWPPVTNAEMFVAAPENLGYSYEVQWPAPAYTLSEIITIAVIAAVLVAAVVGGVIACAVRAHSYRSAEALEPLLGDTFRRYSEDERRLDKSQSVV
;
A
#
# COMPACT_ATOMS: atom_id res chain seq x y z
N MET A 1 11.50 12.74 -39.87
CA MET A 1 10.86 13.41 -38.72
C MET A 1 9.43 12.91 -38.69
N ALA A 2 9.07 12.14 -37.67
CA ALA A 2 7.69 11.72 -37.46
C ALA A 2 7.10 12.63 -36.38
N GLU A 3 6.13 13.44 -36.76
CA GLU A 3 5.29 14.23 -35.85
C GLU A 3 4.39 13.27 -35.05
N GLY A 4 4.21 13.50 -33.74
CA GLY A 4 3.12 12.89 -32.97
C GLY A 4 3.47 12.02 -31.76
N GLU A 5 4.54 12.30 -31.01
CA GLU A 5 4.69 11.78 -29.65
C GLU A 5 4.37 12.87 -28.62
N PRO A 6 3.46 12.66 -27.65
CA PRO A 6 3.57 13.39 -26.40
C PRO A 6 4.78 12.83 -25.66
N MET A 7 5.98 13.26 -26.04
CA MET A 7 7.17 12.90 -25.28
C MET A 7 7.10 13.64 -23.95
N LEU A 8 7.18 12.89 -22.85
CA LEU A 8 7.52 13.49 -21.56
C LEU A 8 8.85 14.23 -21.78
N ARG A 9 8.87 15.48 -21.37
CA ARG A 9 10.03 16.36 -21.44
C ARG A 9 10.34 16.84 -20.05
N PHE A 10 11.62 17.02 -19.78
CA PHE A 10 12.12 17.46 -18.49
C PHE A 10 13.21 18.52 -18.73
N ALA A 11 13.41 19.37 -17.72
CA ALA A 11 14.38 20.46 -17.79
C ALA A 11 15.74 20.00 -17.26
N ASN A 12 16.80 20.31 -18.00
CA ASN A 12 18.18 19.98 -17.61
C ASN A 12 18.89 21.13 -16.89
N TYR A 13 18.20 22.24 -16.73
CA TYR A 13 18.73 23.48 -16.17
C TYR A 13 17.73 24.08 -15.20
N GLN A 14 18.24 24.87 -14.27
CA GLN A 14 17.41 25.65 -13.37
C GLN A 14 16.62 26.70 -14.16
N TYR A 15 15.56 27.22 -13.53
CA TYR A 15 14.68 28.23 -14.13
C TYR A 15 15.44 29.43 -14.74
N GLN A 16 16.54 29.85 -14.12
CA GLN A 16 17.35 30.98 -14.59
C GLN A 16 17.98 30.75 -15.97
N GLU A 17 18.26 29.49 -16.32
CA GLU A 17 18.93 29.09 -17.56
C GLU A 17 18.01 28.26 -18.47
N VAL A 18 16.72 28.15 -18.13
CA VAL A 18 15.75 27.30 -18.84
C VAL A 18 15.54 27.72 -20.30
N PHE A 19 15.82 28.98 -20.65
CA PHE A 19 15.78 29.49 -22.03
C PHE A 19 17.15 29.57 -22.70
N GLY A 20 18.16 28.96 -22.10
CA GLY A 20 19.51 28.89 -22.65
C GLY A 20 20.25 30.23 -22.73
N PRO A 21 21.48 30.24 -23.26
CA PRO A 21 22.32 31.44 -23.34
C PRO A 21 21.77 32.53 -24.27
N ASP A 22 20.93 32.17 -25.23
CA ASP A 22 20.28 33.09 -26.16
C ASP A 22 18.96 33.69 -25.61
N GLY A 23 18.49 33.18 -24.46
CA GLY A 23 17.23 33.58 -23.83
C GLY A 23 15.98 33.16 -24.61
N ASN A 24 16.11 32.27 -25.60
CA ASN A 24 15.01 31.89 -26.48
C ASN A 24 14.96 30.39 -26.83
N THR A 25 15.93 29.59 -26.37
CA THR A 25 15.98 28.14 -26.62
C THR A 25 15.63 27.37 -25.34
N PRO A 26 14.41 26.79 -25.22
CA PRO A 26 14.03 25.99 -24.06
C PRO A 26 14.95 24.77 -23.89
N GLN A 27 15.54 24.62 -22.71
CA GLN A 27 16.47 23.56 -22.37
C GLN A 27 15.75 22.30 -21.84
N PHE A 28 14.92 21.71 -22.71
CA PHE A 28 14.16 20.50 -22.42
C PHE A 28 14.61 19.35 -23.31
N GLU A 29 14.82 18.18 -22.71
CA GLU A 29 15.15 16.96 -23.43
C GLU A 29 13.99 15.96 -23.42
N ASN A 30 13.98 15.10 -24.43
CA ASN A 30 13.08 13.95 -24.46
C ASN A 30 13.61 12.87 -23.51
N ILE A 31 12.72 12.19 -22.82
CA ILE A 31 13.06 11.13 -21.86
C ILE A 31 12.16 9.91 -22.06
N THR A 32 12.68 8.72 -21.73
CA THR A 32 11.85 7.50 -21.72
C THR A 32 10.87 7.56 -20.54
N ILE A 33 9.78 6.80 -20.60
CA ILE A 33 8.81 6.73 -19.50
C ILE A 33 9.48 6.35 -18.18
N TYR A 34 10.35 5.34 -18.21
CA TYR A 34 11.02 4.88 -17.00
C TYR A 34 12.08 5.89 -16.51
N ASN A 35 12.83 6.53 -17.41
CA ASN A 35 13.79 7.55 -17.00
C ASN A 35 13.07 8.80 -16.46
N TYR A 36 11.85 9.13 -16.91
CA TYR A 36 11.06 10.19 -16.31
C TYR A 36 10.67 9.86 -14.87
N PHE A 37 10.27 8.61 -14.63
CA PHE A 37 10.02 8.09 -13.28
C PHE A 37 11.27 8.19 -12.38
N VAL A 38 12.46 7.88 -12.90
CA VAL A 38 13.72 8.10 -12.17
C VAL A 38 13.99 9.58 -11.91
N TRP A 39 13.86 10.41 -12.95
CA TRP A 39 14.19 11.83 -12.88
C TRP A 39 13.27 12.59 -11.93
N SER A 40 11.97 12.30 -11.91
CA SER A 40 11.02 12.99 -11.03
C SER A 40 11.34 12.77 -9.55
N HIS A 41 11.81 11.57 -9.20
CA HIS A 41 12.30 11.24 -7.86
C HIS A 41 13.64 11.89 -7.56
N TYR A 42 14.60 11.85 -8.49
CA TYR A 42 15.86 12.59 -8.32
C TYR A 42 15.60 14.08 -8.05
N TYR A 43 14.69 14.69 -8.81
CA TYR A 43 14.38 16.12 -8.69
C TYR A 43 13.77 16.47 -7.32
N SER A 44 12.89 15.62 -6.78
CA SER A 44 12.26 15.85 -5.47
C SER A 44 13.23 15.72 -4.29
N VAL A 45 14.37 15.03 -4.47
CA VAL A 45 15.39 14.82 -3.41
C VAL A 45 16.70 15.58 -3.68
N SER A 46 16.78 16.32 -4.79
CA SER A 46 17.99 17.06 -5.17
C SER A 46 18.28 18.21 -4.20
N LYS A 47 19.56 18.53 -4.01
CA LYS A 47 19.97 19.62 -3.11
C LYS A 47 19.63 20.98 -3.72
N THR A 48 19.36 21.95 -2.85
CA THR A 48 19.18 23.34 -3.29
C THR A 48 20.54 23.96 -3.63
N TYR A 49 20.75 24.25 -4.90
CA TYR A 49 21.94 24.98 -5.37
C TYR A 49 21.95 26.42 -4.86
N LEU A 50 23.08 26.84 -4.26
CA LEU A 50 23.22 28.19 -3.69
C LEU A 50 24.12 29.11 -4.54
N GLY A 51 24.76 28.58 -5.58
CA GLY A 51 25.63 29.33 -6.48
C GLY A 51 27.05 28.76 -6.58
N PRO A 52 27.84 29.22 -7.57
CA PRO A 52 29.18 28.69 -7.80
C PRO A 52 30.10 28.87 -6.59
N GLY A 53 30.80 27.80 -6.21
CA GLY A 53 31.73 27.80 -5.07
C GLY A 53 31.08 27.78 -3.69
N GLN A 54 29.74 27.73 -3.61
CA GLN A 54 29.01 27.49 -2.37
C GLN A 54 28.56 26.03 -2.29
N ALA A 55 28.57 25.47 -1.08
CA ALA A 55 28.04 24.12 -0.87
C ALA A 55 26.51 24.14 -1.01
N SER A 56 25.98 23.26 -1.86
CA SER A 56 24.53 23.08 -2.03
C SER A 56 23.88 22.60 -0.73
N PHE A 57 22.66 23.09 -0.46
CA PHE A 57 21.94 22.83 0.78
C PHE A 57 21.11 21.54 0.68
N GLY A 58 21.46 20.52 1.46
CA GLY A 58 20.78 19.22 1.49
C GLY A 58 19.77 19.04 2.62
N GLY A 59 19.36 20.10 3.33
CA GLY A 59 18.36 20.03 4.40
C GLY A 59 16.91 20.06 3.89
N VAL A 60 16.68 19.73 2.61
CA VAL A 60 15.37 19.69 1.96
C VAL A 60 15.22 18.40 1.19
N ASP A 61 14.12 17.72 1.42
CA ASP A 61 13.59 16.62 0.61
C ASP A 61 12.07 16.89 0.46
N PHE A 62 11.52 16.77 -0.75
CA PHE A 62 10.10 17.02 -1.02
C PHE A 62 9.24 15.75 -1.01
N SER A 63 9.86 14.58 -0.80
CA SER A 63 9.29 13.25 -1.00
C SER A 63 9.64 12.23 0.09
N HIS A 64 10.56 12.56 1.01
CA HIS A 64 10.96 11.75 2.16
C HIS A 64 11.06 12.60 3.42
N GLU A 65 11.24 11.93 4.55
CA GLU A 65 11.46 12.50 5.88
C GLU A 65 10.32 13.44 6.30
N GLY A 66 9.10 13.19 5.85
CA GLY A 66 7.95 13.98 6.24
C GLY A 66 6.62 13.42 5.73
N PRO A 67 5.47 13.99 6.17
CA PRO A 67 4.12 13.49 5.89
C PRO A 67 3.84 13.13 4.43
N GLY A 68 4.38 13.91 3.49
CA GLY A 68 4.23 13.71 2.05
C GLY A 68 4.82 12.41 1.49
N PHE A 69 5.61 11.65 2.26
CA PHE A 69 6.29 10.44 1.79
C PHE A 69 5.36 9.44 1.09
N VAL A 70 4.29 9.02 1.78
CA VAL A 70 3.40 7.98 1.24
C VAL A 70 2.54 8.50 0.09
N THR A 71 2.09 9.77 0.15
CA THR A 71 1.24 10.37 -0.88
C THR A 71 2.03 10.68 -2.15
N TRP A 72 3.28 11.13 -2.02
CA TRP A 72 4.18 11.40 -3.12
C TRP A 72 4.49 10.11 -3.90
N HIS A 73 4.90 9.05 -3.20
CA HIS A 73 5.20 7.76 -3.84
C HIS A 73 3.97 7.08 -4.41
N ARG A 74 2.80 7.23 -3.77
CA ARG A 74 1.52 6.77 -4.34
C ARG A 74 1.24 7.40 -5.70
N PHE A 75 1.38 8.72 -5.82
CA PHE A 75 1.20 9.40 -7.11
C PHE A 75 2.29 9.03 -8.12
N HIS A 76 3.53 8.88 -7.66
CA HIS A 76 4.67 8.47 -8.49
C HIS A 76 4.40 7.12 -9.19
N LEU A 77 3.89 6.14 -8.45
CA LEU A 77 3.47 4.84 -8.97
C LEU A 77 2.26 4.95 -9.90
N LEU A 78 1.26 5.74 -9.53
CA LEU A 78 0.05 5.93 -10.33
C LEU A 78 0.37 6.58 -11.69
N GLN A 79 1.31 7.52 -11.72
CA GLN A 79 1.79 8.15 -12.94
C GLN A 79 2.53 7.13 -13.82
N LEU A 80 3.48 6.36 -13.26
CA LEU A 80 4.18 5.30 -14.00
C LEU A 80 3.20 4.27 -14.56
N GLU A 81 2.23 3.83 -13.76
CA GLU A 81 1.23 2.86 -14.19
C GLU A 81 0.39 3.39 -15.35
N ARG A 82 -0.01 4.67 -15.32
CA ARG A 82 -0.75 5.33 -16.41
C ARG A 82 0.09 5.62 -17.64
N ASP A 83 1.40 5.83 -17.49
CA ASP A 83 2.30 5.99 -18.63
C ASP A 83 2.66 4.64 -19.25
N MET A 84 2.78 3.60 -18.42
CA MET A 84 2.88 2.22 -18.87
C MET A 84 1.59 1.87 -19.57
N GLN A 85 0.42 1.95 -18.90
CA GLN A 85 -0.88 2.56 -19.28
C GLN A 85 -0.97 3.14 -20.69
N ALA A 86 -0.06 4.03 -21.04
CA ALA A 86 0.11 4.54 -22.38
C ALA A 86 1.10 3.62 -23.15
N SER A 87 2.08 4.02 -23.94
CA SER A 87 3.15 3.12 -24.47
C SER A 87 2.91 1.80 -25.30
N THR A 88 2.16 0.74 -24.90
CA THR A 88 2.24 -0.64 -25.51
C THR A 88 1.64 -0.83 -26.92
N GLU A 89 1.07 0.19 -27.54
CA GLU A 89 0.49 0.07 -28.89
C GLU A 89 1.50 -0.22 -30.03
N ARG A 90 2.81 -0.04 -29.83
CA ARG A 90 3.76 0.03 -30.96
C ARG A 90 4.66 -1.20 -31.15
N GLY A 91 4.73 -2.10 -30.18
CA GLY A 91 5.48 -3.37 -30.31
C GLY A 91 4.82 -4.41 -31.24
N GLY A 92 3.49 -4.36 -31.39
CA GLY A 92 2.72 -5.33 -32.18
C GLY A 92 2.59 -5.04 -33.68
N ARG A 93 3.03 -3.86 -34.15
CA ARG A 93 2.77 -3.39 -35.54
C ARG A 93 3.98 -3.44 -36.47
N ARG A 94 5.03 -4.20 -36.13
CA ARG A 94 6.11 -4.54 -37.07
C ARG A 94 5.97 -5.97 -37.59
N LYS A 95 5.60 -6.07 -38.88
CA LYS A 95 5.52 -7.26 -39.76
C LYS A 95 4.28 -8.16 -39.63
N ARG A 96 3.13 -7.68 -40.10
CA ARG A 96 2.23 -8.51 -40.93
C ARG A 96 2.29 -8.04 -42.38
N GLY A 97 3.44 -8.29 -43.01
CA GLY A 97 3.63 -8.18 -44.46
C GLY A 97 3.85 -9.58 -45.04
N ARG A 98 2.85 -10.07 -45.78
CA ARG A 98 2.88 -11.15 -46.79
C ARG A 98 3.81 -12.35 -46.56
N ARG A 99 3.21 -13.49 -46.20
CA ARG A 99 3.46 -14.85 -46.73
C ARG A 99 2.16 -15.62 -46.43
N GLY A 100 1.40 -16.07 -47.42
CA GLY A 100 1.75 -17.21 -48.26
C GLY A 100 1.06 -18.43 -47.65
N SER A 101 -0.13 -18.75 -48.17
CA SER A 101 -0.89 -19.96 -47.85
C SER A 101 -0.03 -21.20 -48.02
N LEU A 102 -0.03 -22.09 -47.03
CA LEU A 102 0.21 -23.54 -47.14
C LEU A 102 -0.17 -24.16 -45.78
N GLY A 103 -0.99 -25.21 -45.82
CA GLY A 103 -1.64 -25.82 -44.67
C GLY A 103 -0.91 -27.01 -44.05
N ALA A 104 -1.71 -27.74 -43.26
CA ALA A 104 -1.50 -29.06 -42.67
C ALA A 104 -0.81 -29.13 -41.29
N ASP A 105 -1.68 -29.36 -40.28
CA ASP A 105 -1.78 -30.60 -39.50
C ASP A 105 -0.94 -30.80 -38.21
N GLY A 106 -1.66 -31.25 -37.18
CA GLY A 106 -1.18 -32.15 -36.12
C GLY A 106 -0.44 -31.57 -34.91
N GLY A 107 -0.98 -31.81 -33.70
CA GLY A 107 -0.13 -32.08 -32.53
C GLY A 107 -0.49 -31.39 -31.22
N MET A 108 -1.61 -31.76 -30.63
CA MET A 108 -1.94 -31.50 -29.23
C MET A 108 -0.98 -32.29 -28.32
N LYS A 109 -0.18 -31.60 -27.49
CA LYS A 109 0.43 -32.19 -26.29
C LYS A 109 0.35 -31.22 -25.12
N ASP A 110 -0.56 -31.60 -24.24
CA ASP A 110 -0.75 -31.15 -22.88
C ASP A 110 0.54 -31.33 -22.05
N GLY A 111 1.01 -30.25 -21.46
CA GLY A 111 2.28 -30.14 -20.75
C GLY A 111 2.08 -29.34 -19.48
N ARG A 112 1.46 -30.00 -18.49
CA ARG A 112 1.18 -29.54 -17.13
C ARG A 112 2.43 -28.93 -16.46
N ARG A 113 2.64 -27.61 -16.59
CA ARG A 113 3.57 -26.85 -15.75
C ARG A 113 2.89 -26.61 -14.40
N LYS A 114 3.46 -27.21 -13.35
CA LYS A 114 3.15 -26.86 -11.97
C LYS A 114 3.48 -25.38 -11.78
N GLY A 115 2.46 -24.55 -11.62
CA GLY A 115 2.62 -23.15 -11.21
C GLY A 115 3.24 -23.11 -9.82
N LYS A 116 4.34 -22.37 -9.68
CA LYS A 116 4.62 -21.71 -8.40
C LYS A 116 3.58 -20.59 -8.30
N GLU A 117 2.82 -20.61 -7.21
CA GLU A 117 1.87 -19.54 -6.88
C GLU A 117 2.63 -18.21 -6.81
N PHE A 118 2.27 -17.32 -7.71
CA PHE A 118 2.62 -15.91 -7.67
C PHE A 118 1.71 -15.30 -6.61
N GLY A 119 2.29 -14.73 -5.56
CA GLY A 119 1.54 -13.99 -4.55
C GLY A 119 1.05 -12.67 -5.14
N ASP A 120 -0.17 -12.72 -5.66
CA ASP A 120 -1.21 -11.69 -5.59
C ASP A 120 -1.03 -10.36 -6.35
N LEU A 121 -2.06 -10.03 -7.13
CA LEU A 121 -2.10 -8.93 -8.10
C LEU A 121 -2.61 -7.64 -7.47
N ARG A 122 -2.09 -6.48 -7.90
CA ARG A 122 -2.85 -5.23 -7.82
C ARG A 122 -3.98 -5.32 -8.86
N ARG A 123 -5.23 -5.10 -8.45
CA ARG A 123 -6.40 -5.18 -9.35
C ARG A 123 -6.99 -3.79 -9.57
N ARG A 124 -7.51 -3.55 -10.77
CA ARG A 124 -8.35 -2.40 -11.07
C ARG A 124 -9.82 -2.76 -10.83
N GLU A 125 -10.58 -1.91 -10.17
CA GLU A 125 -12.04 -2.09 -10.07
C GLU A 125 -12.75 -1.40 -11.25
N GLU A 126 -13.58 -2.13 -11.99
CA GLU A 126 -14.46 -1.55 -13.01
C GLU A 126 -15.60 -0.77 -12.33
N GLN A 127 -15.62 0.56 -12.47
CA GLN A 127 -16.73 1.36 -11.96
C GLN A 127 -18.02 1.12 -12.79
N GLY A 128 -18.95 0.36 -12.22
CA GLY A 128 -20.30 0.14 -12.76
C GLY A 128 -21.19 1.37 -12.67
N GLY A 129 -21.01 2.33 -13.59
CA GLY A 129 -21.81 3.56 -13.68
C GLY A 129 -22.99 3.46 -14.67
N ARG A 130 -24.22 3.60 -14.15
CA ARG A 130 -25.48 3.66 -14.91
C ARG A 130 -25.46 4.84 -15.90
N ARG A 131 -25.53 4.56 -17.20
CA ARG A 131 -25.71 5.57 -18.27
C ARG A 131 -26.96 6.43 -18.00
N THR A 132 -26.76 7.71 -17.77
CA THR A 132 -27.76 8.75 -18.08
C THR A 132 -27.09 9.81 -18.94
N ASP A 133 -27.77 10.18 -20.02
CA ASP A 133 -27.28 10.97 -21.14
C ASP A 133 -27.41 12.49 -20.90
N ARG A 134 -26.51 13.23 -21.55
CA ARG A 134 -26.47 14.68 -21.87
C ARG A 134 -25.79 15.67 -20.92
N GLY A 135 -24.78 16.33 -21.49
CA GLY A 135 -24.41 17.72 -21.17
C GLY A 135 -22.94 18.03 -21.41
N GLU A 136 -22.59 18.49 -22.62
CA GLU A 136 -21.25 18.88 -23.06
C GLU A 136 -20.51 19.80 -22.07
N ARG A 137 -19.25 19.44 -21.74
CA ARG A 137 -18.18 20.38 -21.36
C ARG A 137 -16.80 19.70 -21.48
N GLY A 138 -15.96 20.28 -22.35
CA GLY A 138 -14.49 20.22 -22.35
C GLY A 138 -13.80 18.86 -22.26
N LYS A 139 -13.54 18.22 -23.41
CA LYS A 139 -12.57 17.11 -23.51
C LYS A 139 -11.14 17.66 -23.46
N CYS A 140 -10.47 17.55 -22.31
CA CYS A 140 -9.03 17.27 -22.33
C CYS A 140 -8.88 15.77 -22.56
N GLY A 141 -8.11 15.41 -23.59
CA GLY A 141 -8.06 14.07 -24.15
C GLY A 141 -7.62 13.02 -23.15
N GLU A 142 -8.47 12.02 -22.98
CA GLU A 142 -8.13 10.70 -22.45
C GLU A 142 -7.15 10.06 -23.43
N MET A 143 -5.85 10.10 -23.11
CA MET A 143 -4.79 9.60 -23.97
C MET A 143 -4.45 8.18 -23.55
N ASP A 144 -5.31 7.28 -24.01
CA ASP A 144 -5.14 5.83 -23.99
C ASP A 144 -3.92 5.48 -24.86
N MET A 145 -2.87 4.93 -24.29
CA MET A 145 -2.01 4.02 -25.07
C MET A 145 -2.04 2.67 -24.30
N LEU A 146 -1.12 1.73 -24.35
CA LEU A 146 -1.18 0.30 -23.94
C LEU A 146 -2.07 -0.50 -24.86
N GLY A 147 -3.29 -0.01 -25.04
CA GLY A 147 -4.41 -0.82 -25.45
C GLY A 147 -4.80 -1.86 -24.39
N ASP A 148 -4.25 -1.78 -23.17
CA ASP A 148 -4.59 -2.60 -22.02
C ASP A 148 -4.78 -1.72 -20.79
N SER A 149 -5.93 -1.06 -20.72
CA SER A 149 -6.36 -0.28 -19.57
C SER A 149 -6.45 -1.07 -18.24
N THR A 150 -6.18 -2.39 -18.25
CA THR A 150 -6.22 -3.26 -17.07
C THR A 150 -4.84 -3.61 -16.51
N PHE A 151 -3.74 -3.23 -17.19
CA PHE A 151 -2.39 -3.40 -16.65
C PHE A 151 -2.29 -2.75 -15.28
N ALA A 152 -1.71 -3.47 -14.33
CA ALA A 152 -1.45 -2.99 -12.99
C ALA A 152 -0.03 -3.33 -12.55
N LEU A 153 0.60 -2.41 -11.82
CA LEU A 153 1.90 -2.63 -11.21
C LEU A 153 1.78 -3.70 -10.11
N PRO A 154 2.52 -4.82 -10.20
CA PRO A 154 2.60 -5.79 -9.11
C PRO A 154 3.42 -5.23 -7.95
N TYR A 155 3.42 -5.93 -6.82
CA TYR A 155 4.19 -5.56 -5.64
C TYR A 155 5.15 -6.67 -5.21
N TRP A 156 6.10 -6.31 -4.34
CA TRP A 156 6.98 -7.25 -3.66
C TRP A 156 6.75 -7.18 -2.16
N ASN A 157 6.17 -8.23 -1.59
CA ASN A 157 6.13 -8.39 -0.14
C ASN A 157 7.56 -8.64 0.37
N PHE A 158 8.27 -7.57 0.70
CA PHE A 158 9.61 -7.65 1.28
C PHE A 158 9.60 -8.03 2.76
N ALA A 159 8.45 -8.08 3.43
CA ALA A 159 8.33 -8.39 4.85
C ALA A 159 8.31 -9.91 5.10
N ILE A 160 9.32 -10.61 4.59
CA ILE A 160 9.46 -12.08 4.66
C ILE A 160 10.54 -12.54 5.63
N GLY A 161 11.28 -11.60 6.24
CA GLY A 161 12.47 -11.87 7.03
C GLY A 161 13.60 -12.48 6.20
N GLY A 162 14.65 -12.92 6.88
CA GLY A 162 15.77 -13.61 6.24
C GLY A 162 16.66 -12.70 5.38
N SER A 163 17.58 -13.33 4.63
CA SER A 163 18.66 -12.64 3.90
C SER A 163 18.64 -12.87 2.39
N GLU A 164 17.55 -13.41 1.86
CA GLU A 164 17.39 -13.70 0.43
C GLU A 164 16.49 -12.67 -0.23
N CYS A 165 16.83 -12.28 -1.46
CA CYS A 165 15.93 -11.54 -2.34
C CYS A 165 15.19 -12.57 -3.21
N ASP A 166 13.97 -12.92 -2.82
CA ASP A 166 13.14 -13.95 -3.45
C ASP A 166 12.69 -13.58 -4.88
N ILE A 167 12.62 -12.28 -5.20
CA ILE A 167 12.33 -11.77 -6.55
C ILE A 167 13.57 -11.57 -7.44
N CYS A 168 14.78 -11.72 -6.89
CA CYS A 168 16.04 -11.56 -7.63
C CYS A 168 16.39 -12.84 -8.40
N THR A 169 15.58 -13.16 -9.41
CA THR A 169 15.77 -14.29 -10.33
C THR A 169 15.72 -13.79 -11.78
N ASP A 170 16.36 -14.52 -12.71
CA ASP A 170 16.43 -14.09 -14.13
C ASP A 170 15.06 -14.03 -14.83
N ASP A 171 14.07 -14.74 -14.31
CA ASP A 171 12.68 -14.69 -14.80
C ASP A 171 11.91 -13.45 -14.31
N LEU A 172 12.43 -12.77 -13.28
CA LEU A 172 11.83 -11.58 -12.65
C LEU A 172 12.83 -10.41 -12.68
N MET A 173 13.36 -10.00 -11.52
CA MET A 173 14.14 -8.76 -11.40
C MET A 173 15.64 -8.92 -11.69
N GLY A 174 16.05 -10.11 -12.10
CA GLY A 174 17.43 -10.48 -12.40
C GLY A 174 18.17 -11.07 -11.21
N ALA A 175 18.81 -12.22 -11.44
CA ALA A 175 19.66 -12.87 -10.44
C ALA A 175 20.98 -12.12 -10.25
N ARG A 176 21.71 -12.46 -9.19
CA ARG A 176 23.10 -12.01 -9.02
C ARG A 176 23.99 -12.61 -10.11
N SER A 177 24.86 -11.79 -10.70
CA SER A 177 25.84 -12.27 -11.67
C SER A 177 26.90 -13.18 -11.03
N SER A 178 27.27 -14.25 -11.72
CA SER A 178 28.37 -15.14 -11.32
C SER A 178 29.75 -14.52 -11.54
N PHE A 179 29.86 -13.45 -12.32
CA PHE A 179 31.12 -12.80 -12.68
C PHE A 179 31.44 -11.58 -11.81
N ASP A 180 30.41 -10.91 -11.29
CA ASP A 180 30.53 -9.78 -10.37
C ASP A 180 29.35 -9.77 -9.42
N MET A 181 29.61 -9.96 -8.12
CA MET A 181 28.58 -10.07 -7.09
C MET A 181 27.72 -8.81 -6.91
N ASN A 182 28.20 -7.66 -7.39
CA ASN A 182 27.46 -6.40 -7.35
C ASN A 182 26.70 -6.10 -8.64
N SER A 183 26.71 -7.02 -9.61
CA SER A 183 26.05 -6.86 -10.90
C SER A 183 24.88 -7.84 -11.05
N ILE A 184 23.93 -7.47 -11.89
CA ILE A 184 22.81 -8.33 -12.30
C ILE A 184 23.32 -9.34 -13.36
N SER A 185 22.81 -10.56 -13.31
CA SER A 185 23.04 -11.64 -14.29
C SER A 185 22.72 -11.17 -15.71
N THR A 186 23.60 -11.52 -16.65
CA THR A 186 23.46 -11.13 -18.07
C THR A 186 22.27 -11.78 -18.78
N ASN A 187 21.63 -12.76 -18.15
CA ASN A 187 20.40 -13.37 -18.67
C ASN A 187 19.16 -12.51 -18.41
N SER A 188 19.24 -11.56 -17.47
CA SER A 188 18.17 -10.60 -17.22
C SER A 188 18.34 -9.37 -18.11
N VAL A 189 17.22 -8.86 -18.64
CA VAL A 189 17.21 -7.61 -19.41
C VAL A 189 17.74 -6.42 -18.61
N PHE A 190 17.60 -6.45 -17.29
CA PHE A 190 18.01 -5.37 -16.40
C PHE A 190 19.54 -5.24 -16.27
N SER A 191 20.33 -6.24 -16.68
CA SER A 191 21.80 -6.07 -16.77
C SER A 191 22.22 -5.11 -17.87
N GLN A 192 21.35 -4.86 -18.84
CA GLN A 192 21.60 -3.95 -19.96
C GLN A 192 21.25 -2.50 -19.62
N TRP A 193 20.45 -2.29 -18.57
CA TRP A 193 20.04 -0.96 -18.16
C TRP A 193 21.25 -0.16 -17.67
N ARG A 194 21.17 1.14 -17.88
CA ARG A 194 22.15 2.12 -17.46
C ARG A 194 21.44 3.19 -16.65
N VAL A 195 22.10 3.66 -15.61
CA VAL A 195 21.51 4.60 -14.67
C VAL A 195 21.59 6.03 -15.22
N ILE A 196 20.65 6.87 -14.80
CA ILE A 196 20.73 8.33 -14.95
C ILE A 196 20.82 8.98 -13.56
N CYS A 197 21.20 10.26 -13.53
CA CYS A 197 21.30 11.08 -12.31
C CYS A 197 22.41 10.67 -11.33
N GLU A 198 23.47 10.01 -11.80
CA GLU A 198 24.62 9.59 -10.98
C GLU A 198 25.60 10.72 -10.67
N SER A 199 25.70 11.74 -11.53
CA SER A 199 26.68 12.83 -11.40
C SER A 199 26.26 13.93 -10.42
N VAL A 200 25.87 13.58 -9.20
CA VAL A 200 25.38 14.56 -8.19
C VAL A 200 26.40 15.64 -7.84
N ASP A 201 27.69 15.33 -7.85
CA ASP A 201 28.75 16.32 -7.60
C ASP A 201 28.79 17.40 -8.69
N ASP A 202 28.54 17.04 -9.96
CA ASP A 202 28.46 17.99 -11.05
C ASP A 202 27.22 18.87 -10.91
N TYR A 203 26.07 18.27 -10.62
CA TYR A 203 24.79 18.99 -10.44
C TYR A 203 24.88 19.98 -9.28
N ASP A 204 25.41 19.53 -8.15
CA ASP A 204 25.53 20.33 -6.92
C ASP A 204 26.57 21.44 -7.03
N SER A 205 27.61 21.31 -7.86
CA SER A 205 28.68 22.30 -8.01
C SER A 205 28.45 23.28 -9.16
N LEU A 206 27.89 22.82 -10.26
CA LEU A 206 27.64 23.60 -11.47
C LEU A 206 26.24 24.19 -11.53
N GLY A 207 25.31 23.75 -10.68
CA GLY A 207 23.92 24.20 -10.70
C GLY A 207 23.10 23.62 -11.85
N THR A 208 23.61 22.57 -12.51
CA THR A 208 22.88 21.82 -13.53
C THR A 208 21.89 20.85 -12.88
N VAL A 209 20.92 20.36 -13.66
CA VAL A 209 19.98 19.32 -13.23
C VAL A 209 20.36 18.03 -13.95
N CYS A 210 20.07 16.87 -13.33
CA CYS A 210 20.19 15.58 -14.00
C CYS A 210 19.63 15.63 -15.43
N ASN A 211 20.39 15.12 -16.38
CA ASN A 211 20.03 14.98 -17.80
C ASN A 211 19.70 13.52 -18.14
N ASN A 212 19.39 13.22 -19.41
CA ASN A 212 19.05 11.85 -19.85
C ASN A 212 20.29 11.07 -20.32
N SER A 213 21.49 11.45 -19.87
CA SER A 213 22.71 10.72 -20.20
C SER A 213 22.86 9.51 -19.31
N GLU A 214 22.77 8.33 -19.91
CA GLU A 214 22.98 7.04 -19.25
C GLU A 214 24.45 6.78 -18.94
N THR A 215 24.77 6.38 -17.70
CA THR A 215 26.14 6.20 -17.20
C THR A 215 26.49 4.74 -16.91
N SER A 216 26.52 4.34 -15.64
CA SER A 216 26.97 3.04 -15.15
C SER A 216 25.82 2.01 -15.16
N PRO A 217 26.12 0.69 -15.15
CA PRO A 217 25.09 -0.33 -14.97
C PRO A 217 24.53 -0.31 -13.54
N ILE A 218 23.31 -0.83 -13.37
CA ILE A 218 22.71 -1.03 -12.04
C ILE A 218 23.62 -1.90 -11.17
N ARG A 219 23.88 -1.44 -9.95
CA ARG A 219 24.62 -2.16 -8.91
C ARG A 219 23.61 -2.72 -7.92
N ARG A 220 23.68 -4.01 -7.62
CA ARG A 220 22.78 -4.67 -6.66
C ARG A 220 23.48 -5.85 -6.00
N ASN A 221 23.52 -5.87 -4.67
CA ASN A 221 24.11 -6.95 -3.90
C ASN A 221 23.29 -7.22 -2.63
N PRO A 222 22.11 -7.87 -2.76
CA PRO A 222 21.21 -8.09 -1.63
C PRO A 222 21.91 -8.78 -0.45
N ALA A 223 21.66 -8.31 0.77
CA ALA A 223 22.32 -8.71 2.02
C ALA A 223 23.86 -8.50 2.06
N GLY A 224 24.44 -7.82 1.07
CA GLY A 224 25.90 -7.72 0.89
C GLY A 224 26.62 -6.71 1.78
N ASN A 225 25.89 -5.91 2.58
CA ASN A 225 26.49 -4.87 3.41
C ASN A 225 27.07 -5.42 4.73
N VAL A 226 28.25 -6.02 4.64
CA VAL A 226 28.96 -6.59 5.79
C VAL A 226 29.39 -5.55 6.84
N ALA A 227 29.52 -4.28 6.44
CA ALA A 227 29.86 -3.18 7.33
C ALA A 227 28.69 -2.77 8.23
N ARG A 228 27.45 -3.13 7.83
CA ARG A 228 26.24 -2.81 8.57
C ARG A 228 25.31 -4.04 8.65
N PRO A 229 25.58 -5.00 9.56
CA PRO A 229 24.82 -6.24 9.65
C PRO A 229 23.29 -6.07 9.84
N ALA A 230 22.88 -4.96 10.47
CA ALA A 230 21.47 -4.63 10.68
C ALA A 230 20.66 -4.49 9.37
N VAL A 231 21.31 -4.25 8.22
CA VAL A 231 20.64 -4.14 6.92
C VAL A 231 20.83 -5.36 6.03
N GLN A 232 21.38 -6.47 6.56
CA GLN A 232 21.56 -7.71 5.81
C GLN A 232 20.34 -8.63 5.84
N ARG A 233 19.29 -8.22 6.55
CA ARG A 233 18.03 -8.95 6.64
C ARG A 233 16.85 -8.04 6.31
N LEU A 234 15.86 -8.62 5.66
CA LEU A 234 14.60 -7.96 5.36
C LEU A 234 13.72 -7.82 6.61
N PRO A 235 12.73 -6.90 6.61
CA PRO A 235 11.71 -6.82 7.66
C PRO A 235 10.98 -8.15 7.86
N GLU A 236 10.55 -8.41 9.09
CA GLU A 236 9.74 -9.58 9.43
C GLU A 236 8.24 -9.29 9.17
N PRO A 237 7.39 -10.32 8.94
CA PRO A 237 5.95 -10.11 8.76
C PRO A 237 5.28 -9.37 9.93
N LYS A 238 5.80 -9.57 11.15
CA LYS A 238 5.34 -8.89 12.37
C LYS A 238 5.59 -7.39 12.32
N ASP A 239 6.63 -6.93 11.63
CA ASP A 239 6.96 -5.50 11.55
C ASP A 239 5.85 -4.72 10.82
N VAL A 240 5.23 -5.33 9.81
CA VAL A 240 4.07 -4.75 9.11
C VAL A 240 2.85 -4.70 10.02
N LEU A 241 2.62 -5.73 10.85
CA LEU A 241 1.51 -5.72 11.80
C LEU A 241 1.64 -4.63 12.85
N ASP A 242 2.82 -4.55 13.48
CA ASP A 242 3.09 -3.56 14.52
C ASP A 242 2.97 -2.14 13.96
N CYS A 243 3.40 -1.93 12.70
CA CYS A 243 3.22 -0.65 12.01
C CYS A 243 1.75 -0.31 11.75
N LEU A 244 0.95 -1.29 11.32
CA LEU A 244 -0.48 -1.11 11.06
C LEU A 244 -1.33 -0.86 12.32
N GLU A 245 -0.78 -1.07 13.52
CA GLU A 245 -1.46 -0.77 14.80
C GLU A 245 -1.33 0.71 15.23
N LEU A 246 -0.48 1.50 14.56
CA LEU A 246 -0.28 2.91 14.90
C LEU A 246 -1.48 3.76 14.49
N ASN A 247 -2.21 4.34 15.44
CA ASN A 247 -3.43 5.11 15.15
C ASN A 247 -3.18 6.49 14.53
N THR A 248 -2.00 7.07 14.74
CA THR A 248 -1.67 8.44 14.31
C THR A 248 -0.90 8.40 13.00
N PHE A 249 -1.39 9.13 11.98
CA PHE A 249 -0.71 9.21 10.69
C PHE A 249 0.71 9.76 10.81
N ASP A 250 0.86 10.92 11.44
CA ASP A 250 2.16 11.53 11.71
C ASP A 250 2.12 12.42 12.96
N THR A 251 3.27 12.66 13.55
CA THR A 251 3.43 13.43 14.79
C THR A 251 4.49 14.52 14.62
N PRO A 252 4.38 15.66 15.34
CA PRO A 252 5.45 16.65 15.39
C PRO A 252 6.80 16.03 15.77
N PRO A 253 7.93 16.45 15.15
CA PRO A 253 8.08 17.62 14.28
C PRO A 253 7.75 17.34 12.79
N TYR A 254 7.03 16.25 12.48
CA TYR A 254 6.67 15.82 11.13
C TYR A 254 7.92 15.54 10.27
N TYR A 255 8.93 14.92 10.89
CA TYR A 255 10.24 14.69 10.28
C TYR A 255 10.69 13.23 10.45
N SER A 256 11.90 12.90 9.99
CA SER A 256 12.52 11.58 10.18
C SER A 256 12.74 11.18 11.65
N THR A 257 12.55 12.11 12.59
CA THR A 257 12.69 11.92 14.05
C THR A 257 11.37 11.74 14.79
N SER A 258 10.24 11.69 14.08
CA SER A 258 8.89 11.56 14.67
C SER A 258 8.68 10.18 15.32
N SER A 259 8.20 10.16 16.57
CA SER A 259 7.78 8.94 17.28
C SER A 259 6.26 8.81 17.30
N GLU A 260 5.75 7.59 17.46
CA GLU A 260 4.30 7.29 17.44
C GLU A 260 3.63 7.76 16.12
N SER A 261 4.39 7.74 15.03
CA SER A 261 3.99 8.19 13.69
C SER A 261 3.96 6.99 12.75
N PHE A 262 2.78 6.66 12.22
CA PHE A 262 2.65 5.63 11.19
C PHE A 262 3.57 5.93 10.00
N ARG A 263 3.54 7.16 9.49
CA ARG A 263 4.36 7.60 8.34
C ARG A 263 5.84 7.36 8.61
N ASN A 264 6.37 7.79 9.76
CA ASN A 264 7.80 7.64 10.05
C ASN A 264 8.21 6.18 10.29
N THR A 265 7.27 5.37 10.80
CA THR A 265 7.47 3.93 10.96
C THR A 265 7.48 3.19 9.63
N ILE A 266 6.48 3.39 8.75
CA ILE A 266 6.45 2.70 7.45
C ILE A 266 7.61 3.12 6.55
N GLU A 267 7.98 4.42 6.59
CA GLU A 267 9.17 4.94 5.91
C GLU A 267 10.46 4.27 6.43
N GLY A 268 10.49 3.96 7.73
CA GLY A 268 11.51 3.10 8.32
C GLY A 268 12.59 3.85 9.10
N TYR A 269 12.28 5.02 9.65
CA TYR A 269 13.15 5.73 10.59
C TYR A 269 12.84 5.38 12.06
N SER A 270 11.64 4.88 12.34
CA SER A 270 11.23 4.37 13.65
C SER A 270 11.23 2.84 13.68
N ALA A 271 11.31 2.27 14.89
CA ALA A 271 11.00 0.87 15.09
C ALA A 271 9.54 0.57 14.66
N PRO A 272 9.21 -0.68 14.28
CA PRO A 272 7.86 -1.06 13.84
C PRO A 272 6.74 -0.68 14.82
N GLN A 273 7.05 -0.57 16.11
CA GLN A 273 6.09 -0.18 17.16
C GLN A 273 5.92 1.35 17.31
N GLY A 274 6.55 2.18 16.47
CA GLY A 274 6.38 3.64 16.49
C GLY A 274 7.53 4.43 17.11
N MET A 275 8.41 3.81 17.90
CA MET A 275 9.45 4.55 18.62
C MET A 275 10.63 4.92 17.71
N TYR A 276 10.98 6.20 17.65
CA TYR A 276 12.15 6.66 16.91
C TYR A 276 13.45 6.23 17.60
N ASP A 277 14.40 5.75 16.81
CA ASP A 277 15.78 5.51 17.21
C ASP A 277 16.71 5.86 16.03
N PRO A 278 17.70 6.76 16.20
CA PRO A 278 18.59 7.18 15.11
C PRO A 278 19.34 6.03 14.44
N VAL A 279 19.57 4.89 15.11
CA VAL A 279 20.30 3.75 14.53
C VAL A 279 19.41 2.75 13.79
N VAL A 280 18.10 2.78 14.08
CA VAL A 280 17.13 1.84 13.51
C VAL A 280 16.83 2.20 12.06
N ARG A 281 16.81 1.18 11.19
CA ARG A 281 16.16 1.24 9.89
C ARG A 281 15.27 0.03 9.77
N SER A 282 13.99 0.25 9.49
CA SER A 282 12.96 -0.78 9.40
C SER A 282 12.23 -0.67 8.06
N LEU A 283 11.32 -1.61 7.78
CA LEU A 283 10.35 -1.55 6.69
C LEU A 283 10.94 -1.03 5.36
N HIS A 284 10.42 0.08 4.82
CA HIS A 284 10.84 0.65 3.54
C HIS A 284 12.35 0.95 3.48
N ASN A 285 12.89 1.73 4.43
CA ASN A 285 14.31 2.06 4.46
C ASN A 285 15.19 0.81 4.57
N LEU A 286 14.77 -0.18 5.35
CA LEU A 286 15.49 -1.45 5.46
C LEU A 286 15.51 -2.21 4.13
N ALA A 287 14.38 -2.28 3.43
CA ALA A 287 14.28 -2.92 2.11
C ALA A 287 15.19 -2.24 1.06
N HIS A 288 15.27 -0.91 1.05
CA HIS A 288 16.23 -0.18 0.19
C HIS A 288 17.68 -0.50 0.53
N LEU A 289 18.04 -0.41 1.81
CA LEU A 289 19.42 -0.61 2.28
C LEU A 289 19.87 -2.08 2.12
N PHE A 290 18.93 -3.02 2.20
CA PHE A 290 19.17 -4.44 1.97
C PHE A 290 19.71 -4.73 0.56
N LEU A 291 19.30 -3.96 -0.45
CA LEU A 291 19.77 -4.12 -1.83
C LEU A 291 21.25 -3.77 -2.02
N ASN A 292 21.82 -2.96 -1.10
CA ASN A 292 23.24 -2.60 -1.04
C ASN A 292 23.84 -2.26 -2.42
N GLY A 293 23.29 -1.23 -3.05
CA GLY A 293 23.63 -0.82 -4.41
C GLY A 293 22.86 0.41 -4.86
N THR A 294 22.55 0.50 -6.16
CA THR A 294 21.77 1.58 -6.78
C THR A 294 20.44 1.79 -6.06
N GLY A 295 19.70 0.71 -5.80
CA GLY A 295 18.42 0.74 -5.08
C GLY A 295 18.49 1.25 -3.63
N GLY A 296 19.69 1.35 -3.03
CA GLY A 296 19.88 1.83 -1.65
C GLY A 296 20.34 3.29 -1.55
N GLN A 297 20.41 4.01 -2.66
CA GLN A 297 20.84 5.42 -2.69
C GLN A 297 19.66 6.29 -3.12
N THR A 298 19.21 7.24 -2.28
CA THR A 298 17.98 8.02 -2.52
C THR A 298 17.95 8.68 -3.90
N HIS A 299 19.01 9.34 -4.33
CA HIS A 299 19.05 10.02 -5.64
C HIS A 299 19.06 9.06 -6.86
N LEU A 300 19.31 7.76 -6.66
CA LEU A 300 19.42 6.76 -7.74
C LEU A 300 18.43 5.61 -7.64
N SER A 301 17.77 5.42 -6.50
CA SER A 301 17.06 4.18 -6.18
C SER A 301 16.05 3.73 -7.24
N PRO A 302 15.31 4.61 -7.94
CA PRO A 302 14.37 4.15 -8.96
C PRO A 302 15.02 3.62 -10.23
N ASN A 303 16.33 3.85 -10.46
CA ASN A 303 17.04 3.20 -11.57
C ASN A 303 17.04 1.67 -11.43
N ASP A 304 16.94 1.18 -10.19
CA ASP A 304 16.71 -0.23 -9.91
C ASP A 304 15.19 -0.53 -9.96
N PRO A 305 14.70 -1.38 -10.88
CA PRO A 305 13.27 -1.64 -11.04
C PRO A 305 12.63 -2.38 -9.86
N ILE A 306 13.41 -2.89 -8.90
CA ILE A 306 12.85 -3.33 -7.61
C ILE A 306 12.15 -2.18 -6.89
N PHE A 307 12.55 -0.93 -7.10
CA PHE A 307 11.90 0.26 -6.53
C PHE A 307 10.38 0.25 -6.75
N VAL A 308 9.92 -0.08 -7.95
CA VAL A 308 8.49 -0.12 -8.29
C VAL A 308 7.74 -1.12 -7.41
N LEU A 309 8.30 -2.33 -7.25
CA LEU A 309 7.70 -3.41 -6.48
C LEU A 309 7.76 -3.14 -4.96
N LEU A 310 8.85 -2.51 -4.51
CA LEU A 310 9.05 -2.10 -3.14
C LEU A 310 8.01 -1.04 -2.76
N HIS A 311 7.86 0.01 -3.56
CA HIS A 311 6.94 1.10 -3.26
C HIS A 311 5.47 0.74 -3.45
N THR A 312 5.12 -0.16 -4.36
CA THR A 312 3.73 -0.68 -4.44
C THR A 312 3.35 -1.48 -3.19
N PHE A 313 4.27 -2.23 -2.57
CA PHE A 313 4.00 -2.88 -1.28
C PHE A 313 3.90 -1.87 -0.13
N THR A 314 4.78 -0.86 -0.10
CA THR A 314 4.66 0.28 0.83
C THR A 314 3.30 0.99 0.69
N ASP A 315 2.84 1.21 -0.54
CA ASP A 315 1.53 1.79 -0.82
C ASP A 315 0.37 0.88 -0.39
N ALA A 316 0.52 -0.45 -0.51
CA ALA A 316 -0.46 -1.40 -0.01
C ALA A 316 -0.61 -1.31 1.52
N VAL A 317 0.51 -1.19 2.25
CA VAL A 317 0.48 -1.00 3.71
C VAL A 317 -0.20 0.32 4.07
N PHE A 318 0.10 1.39 3.33
CA PHE A 318 -0.56 2.68 3.50
C PHE A 318 -2.07 2.62 3.21
N ASP A 319 -2.48 1.92 2.16
CA ASP A 319 -3.90 1.78 1.80
C ASP A 319 -4.69 1.00 2.85
N GLU A 320 -4.11 -0.09 3.36
CA GLU A 320 -4.70 -0.85 4.47
C GLU A 320 -4.80 0.01 5.73
N TRP A 321 -3.77 0.79 6.04
CA TRP A 321 -3.79 1.70 7.18
C TRP A 321 -4.93 2.72 7.08
N LEU A 322 -5.14 3.33 5.90
CA LEU A 322 -6.25 4.23 5.65
C LEU A 322 -7.60 3.52 5.85
N ARG A 323 -7.76 2.29 5.34
CA ARG A 323 -8.99 1.49 5.51
C ARG A 323 -9.29 1.16 6.98
N ARG A 324 -8.28 0.90 7.80
CA ARG A 324 -8.45 0.58 9.23
C ARG A 324 -8.85 1.79 10.07
N HIS A 325 -8.35 2.97 9.73
CA HIS A 325 -8.43 4.15 10.60
C HIS A 325 -9.38 5.25 10.08
N ALA A 326 -10.01 5.09 8.91
CA ALA A 326 -10.89 6.11 8.33
C ALA A 326 -12.39 5.92 8.66
N PRO A 327 -12.83 6.48 9.81
CA PRO A 327 -13.96 7.41 9.77
C PRO A 327 -13.67 8.70 10.57
N GLY A 328 -13.27 9.76 9.88
CA GLY A 328 -13.43 11.16 10.33
C GLY A 328 -12.38 11.77 11.28
N GLU A 329 -11.42 10.99 11.80
CA GLU A 329 -10.50 11.46 12.86
C GLU A 329 -9.03 11.57 12.45
N ILE A 330 -8.61 11.08 11.28
CA ILE A 330 -7.20 11.12 10.86
C ILE A 330 -6.78 12.55 10.48
N VAL A 331 -5.79 13.09 11.19
CA VAL A 331 -5.23 14.42 10.94
C VAL A 331 -3.92 14.30 10.16
N TYR A 332 -3.88 14.93 8.99
CA TYR A 332 -2.66 15.22 8.24
C TYR A 332 -2.28 16.70 8.51
N PRO A 333 -1.01 17.05 8.77
CA PRO A 333 -0.62 18.43 9.08
C PRO A 333 -0.90 19.41 7.93
N GLU A 334 -1.66 20.46 8.21
CA GLU A 334 -1.94 21.55 7.27
C GLU A 334 -0.76 22.53 7.13
N GLU A 335 0.06 22.67 8.18
CA GLU A 335 1.19 23.59 8.26
C GLU A 335 2.32 23.06 9.16
N ASN A 336 3.47 23.73 9.13
CA ASN A 336 4.68 23.44 9.92
C ASN A 336 5.34 22.08 9.68
N ALA A 337 4.92 21.33 8.65
CA ALA A 337 5.71 20.22 8.13
C ALA A 337 6.92 20.76 7.32
N PRO A 338 7.94 19.93 7.05
CA PRO A 338 9.00 20.26 6.10
C PRO A 338 8.44 20.78 4.78
N ILE A 339 9.20 21.64 4.09
CA ILE A 339 8.77 22.25 2.83
C ILE A 339 8.32 21.16 1.84
N GLY A 340 7.12 21.31 1.27
CA GLY A 340 6.54 20.31 0.35
C GLY A 340 5.65 19.26 1.01
N HIS A 341 5.72 19.07 2.34
CA HIS A 341 5.00 17.99 3.02
C HIS A 341 3.66 18.39 3.62
N ASN A 342 3.28 19.67 3.63
CA ASN A 342 1.96 20.10 4.11
C ASN A 342 0.82 19.48 3.28
N ARG A 343 -0.35 19.29 3.89
CA ARG A 343 -1.52 18.63 3.27
C ARG A 343 -1.89 19.18 1.89
N ARG A 344 -1.79 20.51 1.72
CA ARG A 344 -2.17 21.24 0.50
C ARG A 344 -1.00 21.60 -0.40
N SER A 345 0.22 21.16 -0.06
CA SER A 345 1.36 21.32 -0.95
C SER A 345 1.16 20.49 -2.20
N ASN A 346 1.43 21.09 -3.36
CA ASN A 346 1.58 20.34 -4.60
C ASN A 346 2.84 19.48 -4.50
N MET A 347 2.71 18.20 -4.82
CA MET A 347 3.81 17.24 -4.79
C MET A 347 4.77 17.53 -5.95
N VAL A 348 6.01 17.89 -5.63
CA VAL A 348 7.04 18.31 -6.60
C VAL A 348 7.68 17.08 -7.24
N PRO A 349 7.88 16.99 -8.58
CA PRO A 349 7.60 17.99 -9.61
C PRO A 349 6.38 17.63 -10.49
N PHE A 350 5.37 16.96 -9.94
CA PHE A 350 4.29 16.40 -10.76
C PHE A 350 3.47 17.45 -11.48
N TRP A 351 3.03 17.11 -12.68
CA TRP A 351 2.18 17.95 -13.53
C TRP A 351 1.05 17.14 -14.17
N PRO A 352 -0.21 17.63 -14.18
CA PRO A 352 -0.68 18.88 -13.56
C PRO A 352 -0.49 18.88 -12.03
N PRO A 353 -0.54 20.06 -11.37
CA PRO A 353 -0.34 20.13 -9.93
C PRO A 353 -1.33 19.23 -9.19
N VAL A 354 -0.81 18.40 -8.29
CA VAL A 354 -1.57 17.45 -7.47
C VAL A 354 -1.09 17.56 -6.02
N THR A 355 -2.02 17.60 -5.08
CA THR A 355 -1.72 17.81 -3.66
C THR A 355 -1.60 16.50 -2.90
N ASN A 356 -0.90 16.53 -1.75
CA ASN A 356 -0.89 15.39 -0.82
C ASN A 356 -2.32 14.95 -0.42
N ALA A 357 -3.23 15.90 -0.22
CA ALA A 357 -4.63 15.65 0.13
C ALA A 357 -5.37 14.74 -0.87
N GLU A 358 -5.09 14.87 -2.17
CA GLU A 358 -5.75 14.09 -3.22
C GLU A 358 -5.35 12.62 -3.20
N MET A 359 -4.15 12.31 -2.72
CA MET A 359 -3.65 10.94 -2.59
C MET A 359 -3.93 10.32 -1.21
N PHE A 360 -4.34 11.13 -0.24
CA PHE A 360 -4.67 10.71 1.13
C PHE A 360 -6.12 10.20 1.23
N VAL A 361 -6.43 9.19 0.42
CA VAL A 361 -7.77 8.58 0.27
C VAL A 361 -7.64 7.08 0.07
N ALA A 362 -8.64 6.29 0.45
CA ALA A 362 -8.63 4.84 0.18
C ALA A 362 -8.65 4.60 -1.35
N ALA A 363 -7.73 3.77 -1.83
CA ALA A 363 -7.49 3.59 -3.25
C ALA A 363 -8.64 2.95 -4.03
N PRO A 364 -9.35 1.90 -3.53
CA PRO A 364 -10.40 1.23 -4.29
C PRO A 364 -11.51 2.20 -4.70
N GLU A 365 -11.98 3.01 -3.76
CA GLU A 365 -13.13 3.90 -3.99
C GLU A 365 -12.75 5.20 -4.72
N ASN A 366 -11.50 5.67 -4.59
CA ASN A 366 -11.12 7.02 -5.02
C ASN A 366 -10.08 7.07 -6.14
N LEU A 367 -9.21 6.06 -6.25
CA LEU A 367 -8.07 6.04 -7.18
C LEU A 367 -8.18 4.92 -8.24
N GLY A 368 -9.13 4.00 -8.06
CA GLY A 368 -9.48 2.99 -9.07
C GLY A 368 -8.58 1.76 -9.07
N TYR A 369 -7.88 1.48 -7.98
CA TYR A 369 -7.06 0.27 -7.81
C TYR A 369 -7.20 -0.28 -6.40
N SER A 370 -6.96 -1.58 -6.25
CA SER A 370 -6.93 -2.29 -4.98
C SER A 370 -5.77 -3.28 -4.96
N TYR A 371 -5.37 -3.73 -3.78
CA TYR A 371 -4.35 -4.76 -3.61
C TYR A 371 -5.00 -6.09 -3.22
N GLU A 372 -4.61 -7.18 -3.88
CA GLU A 372 -4.98 -8.54 -3.47
C GLU A 372 -4.07 -9.05 -2.33
N VAL A 373 -3.73 -8.20 -1.36
CA VAL A 373 -2.80 -8.57 -0.28
C VAL A 373 -3.56 -9.24 0.87
N GLN A 374 -3.03 -10.35 1.37
CA GLN A 374 -3.44 -10.92 2.65
C GLN A 374 -2.56 -10.39 3.77
N TRP A 375 -3.16 -9.60 4.67
CA TRP A 375 -2.46 -9.11 5.85
C TRP A 375 -2.33 -10.23 6.89
N PRO A 376 -1.16 -10.38 7.54
CA PRO A 376 -1.03 -11.34 8.63
C PRO A 376 -2.10 -11.06 9.69
N ALA A 377 -2.76 -12.10 10.22
CA ALA A 377 -3.65 -11.94 11.36
C ALA A 377 -2.82 -12.02 12.65
N PRO A 378 -3.12 -11.23 13.70
CA PRO A 378 -2.53 -11.45 15.01
C PRO A 378 -2.77 -12.90 15.43
N ALA A 379 -1.71 -13.64 15.77
CA ALA A 379 -1.88 -14.96 16.34
C ALA A 379 -2.53 -14.79 17.73
N TYR A 380 -3.74 -15.34 17.93
CA TYR A 380 -4.38 -15.29 19.24
C TYR A 380 -3.47 -15.90 20.30
N THR A 381 -3.29 -15.20 21.41
CA THR A 381 -2.59 -15.74 22.56
C THR A 381 -3.40 -16.92 23.15
N LEU A 382 -2.72 -17.88 23.79
CA LEU A 382 -3.40 -19.00 24.45
C LEU A 382 -4.46 -18.51 25.45
N SER A 383 -4.20 -17.38 26.12
CA SER A 383 -5.12 -16.67 26.99
C SER A 383 -6.37 -16.15 26.27
N GLU A 384 -6.23 -15.56 25.09
CA GLU A 384 -7.38 -15.10 24.30
C GLU A 384 -8.19 -16.27 23.77
N ILE A 385 -7.53 -17.34 23.32
CA ILE A 385 -8.21 -18.57 22.88
C ILE A 385 -9.03 -19.16 24.04
N ILE A 386 -8.44 -19.27 25.23
CA ILE A 386 -9.14 -19.75 26.43
C ILE A 386 -10.30 -18.82 26.78
N THR A 387 -10.10 -17.50 26.73
CA THR A 387 -11.13 -16.51 27.05
C THR A 387 -12.31 -16.60 26.07
N ILE A 388 -12.03 -16.69 24.77
CA ILE A 388 -13.04 -16.87 23.72
C ILE A 388 -13.78 -18.19 23.93
N ALA A 389 -13.07 -19.28 24.25
CA ALA A 389 -13.68 -20.58 24.52
C ALA A 389 -14.59 -20.57 25.76
N VAL A 390 -14.18 -19.89 26.84
CA VAL A 390 -15.00 -19.73 28.05
C VAL A 390 -16.25 -18.90 27.76
N ILE A 391 -16.11 -17.77 27.05
CA ILE A 391 -17.25 -16.92 26.67
C ILE A 391 -18.25 -17.73 25.81
N ALA A 392 -17.75 -18.46 24.82
CA ALA A 392 -18.59 -19.32 23.97
C ALA A 392 -19.31 -20.40 24.79
N ALA A 393 -18.62 -21.06 25.72
CA ALA A 393 -19.21 -22.07 26.59
C ALA A 393 -20.31 -21.48 27.52
N VAL A 394 -20.09 -20.30 28.07
CA VAL A 394 -21.07 -19.59 28.91
C VAL A 394 -22.31 -19.20 28.09
N LEU A 395 -22.13 -18.71 26.86
CA LEU A 395 -23.24 -18.39 25.96
C LEU A 395 -24.06 -19.63 25.62
N VAL A 396 -23.41 -20.76 25.30
CA VAL A 396 -24.09 -22.04 25.04
C VAL A 396 -24.87 -22.49 26.28
N ALA A 397 -24.26 -22.43 27.47
CA ALA A 397 -24.92 -22.80 28.72
C ALA A 397 -26.14 -21.90 29.01
N ALA A 398 -26.06 -20.60 28.73
CA ALA A 398 -27.17 -19.67 28.89
C ALA A 398 -28.33 -19.98 27.93
N VAL A 399 -28.03 -20.29 26.65
CA VAL A 399 -29.05 -20.70 25.68
C VAL A 399 -29.72 -22.00 26.11
N VAL A 400 -28.93 -23.01 26.49
CA VAL A 400 -29.47 -24.30 26.95
C VAL A 400 -30.31 -24.13 28.21
N GLY A 401 -29.84 -23.34 29.19
CA GLY A 401 -30.60 -23.02 30.39
C GLY A 401 -31.90 -22.29 30.09
N GLY A 402 -31.89 -21.35 29.14
CA GLY A 402 -33.08 -20.66 28.65
C GLY A 402 -34.09 -21.62 28.00
N VAL A 403 -33.62 -22.53 27.15
CA VAL A 403 -34.46 -23.56 26.51
C VAL A 403 -35.08 -24.48 27.56
N ILE A 404 -34.31 -24.93 28.54
CA ILE A 404 -34.79 -25.78 29.64
C ILE A 404 -35.84 -25.02 30.48
N ALA A 405 -35.57 -23.77 30.85
CA ALA A 405 -36.52 -22.95 31.61
C ALA A 405 -37.84 -22.73 30.84
N CYS A 406 -37.76 -22.47 29.54
CA CYS A 406 -38.93 -22.37 28.66
C CYS A 406 -39.70 -23.69 28.58
N ALA A 407 -39.01 -24.83 28.47
CA ALA A 407 -39.63 -26.15 28.43
C ALA A 407 -40.32 -26.50 29.77
N VAL A 408 -39.68 -26.24 30.90
CA VAL A 408 -40.25 -26.44 32.24
C VAL A 408 -41.47 -25.55 32.45
N ARG A 409 -41.41 -24.28 32.03
CA ARG A 409 -42.55 -23.35 32.13
C ARG A 409 -43.71 -23.75 31.23
N ALA A 410 -43.44 -24.25 30.02
CA ALA A 410 -44.47 -24.77 29.12
C ALA A 410 -45.13 -26.04 29.69
N HIS A 411 -44.35 -26.91 30.33
CA HIS A 411 -44.87 -28.10 30.99
C HIS A 411 -45.71 -27.75 32.22
N SER A 412 -45.27 -26.80 33.06
CA SER A 412 -46.04 -26.38 34.24
C SER A 412 -47.34 -25.67 33.88
N TYR A 413 -47.37 -24.89 32.79
CA TYR A 413 -48.61 -24.30 32.28
C TYR A 413 -49.61 -25.36 31.81
N ARG A 414 -49.15 -26.39 31.09
CA ARG A 414 -49.99 -27.53 30.70
C ARG A 414 -50.51 -28.34 31.90
N SER A 415 -49.73 -28.44 32.98
CA SER A 415 -50.18 -29.08 34.22
C SER A 415 -51.17 -28.22 35.02
N ALA A 416 -51.14 -26.89 34.89
CA ALA A 416 -52.10 -26.00 35.53
C ALA A 416 -53.49 -26.04 34.87
N GLU A 417 -53.58 -26.31 33.56
CA GLU A 417 -54.86 -26.60 32.88
C GLU A 417 -55.46 -27.96 33.29
N ALA A 418 -54.71 -28.84 33.94
CA ALA A 418 -55.17 -30.16 34.40
C ALA A 418 -55.68 -30.19 35.85
N LEU A 419 -55.68 -29.07 36.57
CA LEU A 419 -56.37 -28.94 37.87
C LEU A 419 -57.74 -28.29 37.67
N GLU A 420 -58.76 -29.12 37.42
CA GLU A 420 -60.15 -28.76 37.70
C GLU A 420 -60.33 -28.47 39.21
N PRO A 421 -61.15 -27.49 39.61
CA PRO A 421 -61.48 -27.26 41.01
C PRO A 421 -62.43 -28.37 41.49
N LEU A 422 -62.00 -29.18 42.46
CA LEU A 422 -62.82 -30.18 43.15
C LEU A 422 -63.91 -29.49 44.00
N LEU A 423 -64.98 -29.03 43.36
CA LEU A 423 -66.30 -28.87 43.97
C LEU A 423 -67.09 -30.16 43.70
N GLY A 424 -66.88 -31.15 44.55
CA GLY A 424 -67.65 -32.39 44.58
C GLY A 424 -68.63 -32.39 45.76
N ASP A 425 -69.91 -32.33 45.46
CA ASP A 425 -71.04 -32.48 46.38
C ASP A 425 -70.91 -33.70 47.30
N THR A 426 -70.98 -33.50 48.63
CA THR A 426 -71.82 -34.29 49.57
C THR A 426 -71.66 -33.80 51.01
N PHE A 427 -72.38 -32.73 51.40
CA PHE A 427 -72.67 -32.52 52.82
C PHE A 427 -73.95 -33.24 53.19
N ARG A 428 -73.78 -34.45 53.71
CA ARG A 428 -74.82 -35.31 54.27
C ARG A 428 -75.39 -34.62 55.52
N ARG A 429 -76.67 -34.23 55.47
CA ARG A 429 -77.48 -33.86 56.64
C ARG A 429 -77.37 -34.94 57.71
N TYR A 430 -76.82 -34.61 58.88
CA TYR A 430 -77.18 -35.26 60.12
C TYR A 430 -78.29 -34.45 60.77
N SER A 431 -79.47 -35.06 60.81
CA SER A 431 -80.62 -34.64 61.57
C SER A 431 -80.33 -34.70 63.06
N GLU A 432 -80.78 -33.64 63.75
CA GLU A 432 -81.50 -33.68 65.01
C GLU A 432 -81.29 -34.93 65.88
N ASP A 433 -80.43 -34.82 66.89
CA ASP A 433 -80.86 -35.12 68.25
C ASP A 433 -79.95 -34.41 69.27
N GLU A 434 -80.53 -34.11 70.43
CA GLU A 434 -79.95 -33.39 71.58
C GLU A 434 -79.84 -31.87 71.47
N ARG A 435 -81.02 -31.23 71.44
CA ARG A 435 -81.22 -29.92 72.08
C ARG A 435 -82.22 -30.07 73.24
N ARG A 436 -81.73 -30.40 74.43
CA ARG A 436 -82.38 -30.08 75.71
C ARG A 436 -81.31 -29.71 76.74
N LEU A 437 -81.59 -28.61 77.46
CA LEU A 437 -80.80 -27.93 78.49
C LEU A 437 -79.78 -26.94 77.88
N ASP A 438 -79.79 -25.63 78.14
CA ASP A 438 -80.71 -24.80 78.93
C ASP A 438 -80.59 -23.35 78.44
N LYS A 439 -81.62 -22.55 78.72
CA LYS A 439 -81.75 -21.14 78.32
C LYS A 439 -80.91 -20.20 79.20
N SER A 440 -80.75 -18.97 78.68
CA SER A 440 -80.33 -17.71 79.35
C SER A 440 -78.89 -17.33 78.99
N GLN A 441 -78.56 -16.14 78.46
CA GLN A 441 -79.18 -14.82 78.63
C GLN A 441 -78.64 -13.86 77.55
N SER A 442 -79.43 -12.86 77.17
CA SER A 442 -79.06 -11.80 76.22
C SER A 442 -78.96 -10.41 76.88
N VAL A 443 -78.27 -9.50 76.17
CA VAL A 443 -78.25 -8.01 76.21
C VAL A 443 -77.44 -7.41 77.38
N VAL A 444 -76.45 -6.51 77.20
CA VAL A 444 -76.30 -5.29 76.36
C VAL A 444 -74.84 -5.13 75.92
#